data_AF-A0A9X2KN28-F1
#
_entry.id   AF-A0A9X2KN28-F1
#
_cell.length_a   1.000
_cell.length_b   1.000
_cell.length_c   1.000
_cell.angle_alpha   90.00
_cell.angle_beta   90.00
_cell.angle_gamma   90.00
#
_symmetry.space_group_name_H-M   'P 1'
#
loop_
_entity.id
_entity.type
_entity.pdbx_description
1 polymer ?
#
loop_
_entity_poly.entity_id
_entity_poly.type
_entity_poly.pdbx_seq_one_letter_code
_entity_poly.pdbx_strand_id
1 'polypeptide(L)'
;MLCQHDSPIDPKSGALSIGIVMRNTEAKVVGDDGEELPHRETGELVMRRPQICVGYWRKPEETAATLRDGWMHSGDVAFQDENG
;
A
#
# COMPACT_ATOMS: atom_id res chain seq x y z
N MET A 1 5.12 11.71 27.06
CA MET A 1 5.11 10.33 26.54
C MET A 1 5.85 10.38 25.22
N LEU A 2 7.16 10.16 25.26
CA LEU A 2 8.03 10.24 24.08
C LEU A 2 7.86 8.93 23.31
N CYS A 3 7.43 9.02 22.06
CA CYS A 3 7.32 7.89 21.15
C CYS A 3 8.75 7.45 20.77
N GLN A 4 9.31 6.50 21.52
CA GLN A 4 10.52 5.79 21.11
C GLN A 4 10.11 4.40 20.63
N HIS A 5 10.13 4.22 19.31
CA HIS A 5 10.21 2.91 18.69
C HIS A 5 10.89 3.11 17.34
N ASP A 6 12.13 2.64 17.20
CA ASP A 6 12.81 2.57 15.94
C ASP A 6 11.97 1.71 14.99
N SER A 7 11.41 2.29 13.93
CA SER A 7 10.74 1.49 12.90
C SER A 7 11.76 0.54 12.27
N PRO A 8 11.38 -0.71 11.96
CA PRO A 8 12.30 -1.67 11.40
C PRO A 8 12.87 -1.13 10.08
N ILE A 9 14.18 -1.24 9.94
CA ILE A 9 14.90 -0.95 8.70
C ILE A 9 15.15 -2.29 8.03
N ASP A 10 14.71 -2.41 6.78
CA ASP A 10 14.95 -3.63 6.02
C ASP A 10 16.46 -3.78 5.73
N PRO A 11 17.07 -4.91 6.12
CA PRO A 11 18.52 -5.09 5.98
C PRO A 11 18.99 -5.20 4.53
N LYS A 12 18.09 -5.48 3.57
CA LYS A 12 18.44 -5.67 2.16
C LYS A 12 18.41 -4.36 1.38
N SER A 13 17.36 -3.57 1.57
CA SER A 13 17.11 -2.31 0.86
C SER A 13 17.55 -1.07 1.62
N GLY A 14 17.68 -1.18 2.95
CA GLY A 14 17.89 -0.02 3.84
C GLY A 14 16.64 0.85 4.01
N ALA A 15 15.49 0.42 3.49
CA ALA A 15 14.24 1.15 3.59
C ALA A 15 13.70 1.11 5.03
N LEU A 16 13.23 2.27 5.51
CA LEU A 16 12.50 2.37 6.77
C LEU A 16 11.06 1.94 6.56
N SER A 17 10.55 1.05 7.43
CA SER A 17 9.14 0.66 7.39
C SER A 17 8.21 1.86 7.57
N ILE A 18 7.18 1.94 6.72
CA ILE A 18 6.07 2.89 6.82
C ILE A 18 5.05 2.50 7.91
N GLY A 19 5.29 1.36 8.58
CA GLY A 19 4.47 0.82 9.65
C GLY A 19 3.42 -0.17 9.19
N ILE A 20 2.52 -0.51 10.11
CA ILE A 20 1.45 -1.49 9.91
C ILE A 20 0.18 -0.84 9.37
N VAL A 21 -0.65 -1.64 8.68
CA VAL A 21 -1.92 -1.19 8.13
C VAL A 21 -2.86 -0.67 9.22
N MET A 22 -3.44 0.52 8.99
CA MET A 22 -4.40 1.11 9.92
C MET A 22 -5.68 0.25 10.04
N ARG A 23 -6.33 0.27 11.20
CA ARG A 23 -7.64 -0.39 11.39
C ARG A 23 -8.64 0.00 10.30
N ASN A 24 -9.48 -0.95 9.91
CA ASN A 24 -10.50 -0.81 8.86
C ASN A 24 -9.92 -0.42 7.48
N THR A 25 -8.65 -0.73 7.24
CA THR A 25 -7.98 -0.59 5.96
C THR A 25 -7.53 -1.99 5.53
N GLU A 26 -7.79 -2.33 4.29
CA GLU A 26 -7.16 -3.47 3.64
C GLU A 26 -6.03 -2.94 2.76
N ALA A 27 -4.87 -3.57 2.82
CA ALA A 27 -3.76 -3.26 1.93
C ALA A 27 -3.11 -4.56 1.50
N LYS A 28 -2.62 -4.60 0.27
CA LYS A 28 -1.84 -5.71 -0.27
C LYS A 28 -0.79 -5.18 -1.25
N VAL A 29 0.23 -5.99 -1.50
CA VAL A 29 1.24 -5.70 -2.52
C VAL A 29 0.92 -6.56 -3.74
N VAL A 30 0.77 -5.94 -4.91
CA VAL A 30 0.40 -6.64 -6.15
C VAL A 30 1.48 -6.59 -7.21
N GLY A 31 1.55 -7.64 -8.04
CA GLY A 31 2.39 -7.70 -9.22
C GLY A 31 1.78 -6.98 -10.42
N ASP A 32 2.49 -7.02 -11.55
CA ASP A 32 2.04 -6.40 -12.82
C ASP A 32 0.75 -7.05 -13.38
N ASP A 33 0.46 -8.29 -12.98
CA ASP A 33 -0.76 -9.02 -13.32
C ASP A 33 -1.96 -8.66 -12.41
N GLY A 34 -1.73 -7.88 -11.34
CA GLY A 34 -2.73 -7.49 -10.35
C GLY A 34 -2.94 -8.52 -9.23
N GLU A 35 -2.21 -9.63 -9.26
CA GLU A 35 -2.28 -10.67 -8.25
C GLU A 35 -1.46 -10.29 -7.00
N GLU A 36 -1.91 -10.75 -5.84
CA GLU A 36 -1.22 -10.50 -4.58
C GLU A 36 0.10 -11.27 -4.52
N LEU A 37 1.17 -10.56 -4.19
CA LEU A 37 2.50 -11.14 -4.08
C LEU A 37 2.75 -11.73 -2.68
N PRO A 38 3.58 -12.79 -2.58
CA PRO A 38 4.07 -13.28 -1.30
C PRO A 38 4.82 -12.22 -0.48
N HIS A 39 4.94 -12.45 0.83
CA HIS A 39 5.78 -11.62 1.69
C HIS A 39 7.20 -11.49 1.15
N ARG A 40 7.78 -10.30 1.34
CA ARG A 40 9.13 -9.90 0.87
C ARG A 40 9.30 -9.81 -0.64
N GLU A 41 8.25 -10.00 -1.43
CA GLU A 41 8.26 -9.66 -2.85
C GLU A 41 7.84 -8.21 -3.06
N THR A 42 8.45 -7.57 -4.05
CA THR A 42 8.29 -6.14 -4.33
C THR A 42 7.27 -5.95 -5.44
N GLY A 43 6.27 -5.09 -5.18
CA GLY A 43 5.21 -4.75 -6.12
C GLY A 43 4.56 -3.42 -5.79
N GLU A 44 3.37 -3.16 -6.34
CA GLU A 44 2.61 -1.95 -6.06
C GLU A 44 1.81 -2.09 -4.75
N LEU A 45 1.86 -1.09 -3.88
CA LEU A 45 0.96 -0.98 -2.74
C LEU A 45 -0.45 -0.57 -3.20
N VAL A 46 -1.44 -1.43 -2.96
CA VAL A 46 -2.84 -1.11 -3.19
C VAL A 46 -3.62 -1.17 -1.88
N MET A 47 -4.63 -0.31 -1.75
CA MET A 47 -5.40 -0.20 -0.52
C MET A 47 -6.89 0.02 -0.74
N ARG A 48 -7.72 -0.55 0.13
CA ARG A 48 -9.16 -0.38 0.17
C ARG A 48 -9.60 0.07 1.56
N ARG A 49 -10.32 1.18 1.62
CA ARG A 49 -10.76 1.79 2.88
C ARG A 49 -12.00 2.66 2.66
N PRO A 50 -12.93 2.74 3.62
CA PRO A 50 -14.12 3.61 3.52
C PRO A 50 -13.81 5.09 3.33
N GLN A 51 -12.63 5.55 3.76
CA GLN A 51 -12.21 6.95 3.66
C GLN A 51 -11.45 7.30 2.35
N ILE A 52 -11.26 6.36 1.41
CA ILE A 52 -10.61 6.67 0.13
C ILE A 52 -11.45 7.68 -0.65
N CYS A 53 -10.78 8.59 -1.37
CA CYS A 53 -11.48 9.60 -2.18
C CYS A 53 -12.37 8.92 -3.23
N VAL A 54 -13.47 9.56 -3.60
CA VAL A 54 -14.35 9.06 -4.68
C VAL A 54 -13.73 9.20 -6.08
N GLY A 55 -12.53 9.79 -6.16
CA GLY A 55 -11.82 10.05 -7.41
C GLY A 55 -11.15 11.41 -7.45
N TYR A 56 -10.47 11.65 -8.56
CA TYR A 56 -9.88 12.94 -8.88
C TYR A 56 -10.93 13.90 -9.44
N TRP A 57 -10.90 15.15 -8.98
CA TRP A 57 -11.82 16.18 -9.43
C TRP A 57 -11.72 16.42 -10.94
N ARG A 58 -12.84 16.28 -11.66
CA ARG A 58 -12.96 16.46 -13.13
C ARG A 58 -11.99 15.59 -13.95
N LYS A 59 -11.59 14.45 -13.40
CA LYS A 59 -10.62 13.52 -14.01
C LYS A 59 -11.15 12.08 -13.94
N PRO A 60 -12.21 11.76 -14.71
CA PRO A 60 -12.85 10.46 -14.64
C PRO A 60 -11.97 9.31 -15.14
N GLU A 61 -11.11 9.56 -16.13
CA GLU A 61 -10.19 8.55 -16.68
C GLU A 61 -9.11 8.20 -15.65
N GLU A 62 -8.48 9.19 -15.03
CA GLU A 62 -7.50 8.95 -13.96
C GLU A 62 -8.16 8.35 -12.72
N THR A 63 -9.41 8.72 -12.43
CA THR A 63 -10.18 8.08 -11.34
C THR A 63 -10.37 6.60 -11.60
N ALA A 64 -10.80 6.21 -12.80
CA ALA A 64 -11.00 4.81 -13.16
C ALA A 64 -9.67 4.04 -13.20
N ALA A 65 -8.58 4.70 -13.61
CA ALA A 65 -7.25 4.12 -13.60
C ALA A 65 -6.68 3.93 -12.19
N THR A 66 -7.03 4.78 -11.22
CA THR A 66 -6.55 4.69 -9.84
C THR A 66 -7.45 3.85 -8.94
N LEU A 67 -8.77 3.89 -9.14
CA LEU A 67 -9.76 3.13 -8.37
C LEU A 67 -10.27 1.94 -9.19
N ARG A 68 -9.64 0.78 -9.04
CA ARG A 68 -9.96 -0.46 -9.76
C ARG A 68 -10.56 -1.47 -8.80
N ASP A 69 -11.76 -1.97 -9.10
CA ASP A 69 -12.45 -2.98 -8.28
C ASP A 69 -12.53 -2.64 -6.78
N GLY A 70 -12.64 -1.34 -6.46
CA GLY A 70 -12.70 -0.83 -5.09
C GLY A 70 -11.33 -0.69 -4.39
N TRP A 71 -10.23 -0.96 -5.09
CA TRP A 71 -8.87 -0.76 -4.63
C TRP A 71 -8.27 0.52 -5.21
N MET A 72 -7.63 1.32 -4.36
CA MET A 72 -6.79 2.43 -4.79
C MET A 72 -5.38 1.93 -5.07
N HIS A 73 -4.95 2.13 -6.31
CA HIS A 73 -3.60 1.96 -6.80
C HIS A 73 -2.77 3.19 -6.46
N SER A 74 -1.84 3.07 -5.51
CA SER A 74 -1.06 4.22 -5.04
C SER A 74 0.07 4.60 -6.00
N GLY A 75 0.52 3.67 -6.85
CA GLY A 75 1.70 3.80 -7.68
C GLY A 75 3.03 3.68 -6.91
N ASP A 76 2.99 3.45 -5.60
CA ASP A 76 4.19 3.29 -4.78
C ASP A 76 4.67 1.84 -4.79
N VAL A 77 5.99 1.68 -4.83
CA VAL A 77 6.64 0.38 -4.73
C VAL A 77 6.83 0.02 -3.25
N ALA A 78 6.31 -1.13 -2.85
CA ALA A 78 6.38 -1.63 -1.49
C ALA A 78 6.60 -3.16 -1.45
N PHE A 79 6.92 -3.66 -0.26
CA PHE A 79 6.80 -5.06 0.10
C PHE A 79 6.29 -5.14 1.55
N GLN A 80 5.74 -6.28 1.92
CA GLN A 80 5.29 -6.55 3.29
C GLN A 80 6.12 -7.69 3.88
N ASP A 81 6.52 -7.57 5.15
CA ASP A 81 7.17 -8.69 5.87
C ASP A 81 6.13 -9.52 6.63
N GLU A 82 6.59 -10.60 7.27
CA GLU A 82 5.73 -11.56 7.96
C GLU A 82 5.01 -10.99 9.19
N ASN A 83 5.40 -9.79 9.66
CA ASN A 83 4.83 -9.13 10.83
C ASN A 83 3.74 -8.09 10.48
N GLY A 84 3.51 -7.81 9.20
CA GLY A 84 2.56 -6.78 8.75
C GLY A 84 3.24 -5.52 8.26
#